data_AF-A0A137QVU5-F1
#
_entry.id   AF-A0A137QVU5-F1
#
_cell.length_a   1.000
_cell.length_b   1.000
_cell.length_c   1.000
_cell.angle_alpha   90.00
_cell.angle_beta   90.00
_cell.angle_gamma   90.00
#
_symmetry.space_group_name_H-M   'P 1'
#
loop_
_entity.id
_entity.type
_entity.pdbx_description
1 polymer ?
#
loop_
_entity_poly.entity_id
_entity_poly.type
_entity_poly.pdbx_seq_one_letter_code
_entity_poly.pdbx_strand_id
1 'polypeptide(L)' 'MKYLIRWKGYSPSNNTWEWEDDLKYLGELLREYKTANKLPQYNAETRFKPTK' A
#
# COMPACT_ATOMS: atom_id res chain seq x y z
N MET A 1 -4.75 3.92 -0.75
CA MET A 1 -4.64 2.87 -1.78
C MET A 1 -4.84 1.53 -1.09
N LYS A 2 -5.42 0.54 -1.78
CA LYS A 2 -5.52 -0.84 -1.28
C LYS A 2 -4.56 -1.73 -2.04
N TYR A 3 -3.97 -2.71 -1.36
CA TYR A 3 -3.10 -3.71 -1.94
C TYR A 3 -3.66 -5.11 -1.68
N LEU A 4 -3.53 -5.98 -2.66
CA LEU A 4 -3.87 -7.38 -2.51
C LEU A 4 -2.68 -8.13 -1.90
N ILE A 5 -2.85 -8.67 -0.69
CA ILE A 5 -1.78 -9.35 0.04
C ILE A 5 -1.81 -10.84 -0.20
N ARG A 6 -0.67 -11.39 -0.60
CA ARG A 6 -0.41 -12.83 -0.71
C ARG A 6 0.14 -13.35 0.62
N TRP A 7 -0.69 -14.01 1.41
CA TRP A 7 -0.27 -14.57 2.69
C TRP A 7 0.57 -15.85 2.53
N LYS A 8 1.72 -15.92 3.21
CA LYS A 8 2.59 -17.09 3.18
C LYS A 8 1.90 -18.27 3.89
N GLY A 9 1.87 -19.43 3.24
CA GLY A 9 1.24 -20.64 3.78
C GLY A 9 -0.28 -20.74 3.51
N TYR A 10 -0.89 -19.73 2.88
CA TYR A 10 -2.30 -19.76 2.51
C TYR A 10 -2.51 -19.87 0.99
N SER A 11 -3.63 -20.49 0.62
CA SER A 11 -4.07 -20.54 -0.79
C SER A 11 -4.26 -19.12 -1.36
N PRO A 12 -4.02 -18.89 -2.67
CA PRO A 12 -4.33 -17.62 -3.33
C PRO A 12 -5.77 -17.13 -3.13
N SER A 13 -6.69 -18.06 -2.85
CA SER A 13 -8.09 -17.77 -2.51
C SER A 13 -8.25 -16.93 -1.24
N ASN A 14 -7.27 -16.98 -0.34
CA ASN A 14 -7.29 -16.24 0.92
C ASN A 14 -6.57 -14.88 0.82
N ASN A 15 -6.22 -14.44 -0.38
CA ASN A 15 -5.61 -13.12 -0.53
C ASN A 15 -6.63 -12.05 -0.10
N THR A 16 -6.21 -11.12 0.75
CA THR A 16 -7.07 -10.06 1.27
C THR A 16 -6.64 -8.70 0.75
N TRP A 17 -7.61 -7.79 0.62
CA TRP A 17 -7.36 -6.41 0.24
C TRP A 17 -7.14 -5.57 1.50
N GLU A 18 -5.90 -5.20 1.75
CA GLU A 18 -5.51 -4.40 2.91
C GLU A 18 -5.27 -2.94 2.51
N TRP A 19 -5.54 -2.01 3.41
CA TRP A 19 -5.23 -0.61 3.20
C TRP A 19 -3.74 -0.35 3.41
N GLU A 20 -3.21 0.61 2.66
CA GLU A 20 -1.83 1.07 2.83
C GLU A 20 -1.50 1.47 4.27
N ASP A 21 -2.45 2.08 4.97
CA ASP A 21 -2.28 2.52 6.36
C ASP A 21 -2.09 1.35 7.33
N ASP A 22 -2.76 0.22 7.09
CA ASP A 22 -2.59 -1.01 7.90
C ASP A 22 -1.27 -1.72 7.58
N LEU A 23 -0.77 -1.58 6.35
CA LEU A 23 0.49 -2.17 5.90
C LEU A 23 1.73 -1.34 6.26
N LYS A 24 1.59 -0.28 7.07
CA LYS A 24 2.72 0.56 7.52
C LYS A 24 3.84 -0.24 8.18
N TYR A 25 3.51 -1.34 8.86
CA TYR A 25 4.50 -2.24 9.47
C TYR A 25 5.36 -2.98 8.42
N LEU A 26 4.86 -3.17 7.21
CA LEU A 26 5.57 -3.76 6.07
C LEU A 26 6.29 -2.68 5.22
N GLY A 27 6.68 -1.57 5.84
CA GLY A 27 7.11 -0.36 5.15
C GLY A 27 8.23 -0.55 4.11
N GLU A 28 9.20 -1.43 4.36
CA GLU A 28 10.27 -1.71 3.39
C GLU A 28 9.77 -2.46 2.16
N LEU A 29 9.01 -3.55 2.36
CA LEU A 29 8.41 -4.33 1.28
C LEU A 29 7.49 -3.46 0.41
N LEU A 30 6.68 -2.62 1.05
CA LEU A 30 5.78 -1.72 0.35
C LEU A 30 6.56 -0.66 -0.43
N ARG A 31 7.66 -0.13 0.13
CA ARG A 31 8.53 0.84 -0.56
C ARG A 31 9.16 0.24 -1.80
N GLU A 32 9.72 -0.97 -1.69
CA GLU A 32 10.31 -1.69 -2.83
C GLU A 32 9.26 -1.97 -3.92
N TYR A 33 8.10 -2.47 -3.53
CA TYR A 33 7.00 -2.73 -4.46
C TYR A 33 6.57 -1.45 -5.20
N LYS A 34 6.41 -0.34 -4.48
CA LYS A 34 6.06 0.96 -5.09
C LYS A 34 7.13 1.45 -6.05
N THR A 35 8.41 1.34 -5.67
CA THR A 35 9.54 1.74 -6.52
C THR A 35 9.62 0.87 -7.78
N ALA A 36 9.50 -0.45 -7.65
CA ALA A 36 9.56 -1.39 -8.77
C ALA A 36 8.41 -1.17 -9.77
N ASN A 37 7.22 -0.86 -9.27
CA ASN A 37 6.03 -0.60 -10.09
C ASN A 37 5.88 0.87 -10.50
N LYS A 38 6.87 1.74 -10.18
CA LYS A 38 6.84 3.19 -10.46
C LYS A 38 5.55 3.86 -9.99
N LEU A 39 4.99 3.40 -8.87
CA LEU A 39 3.76 3.96 -8.33
C LEU A 39 4.05 5.32 -7.70
N PRO A 40 3.20 6.34 -7.94
CA PRO A 40 3.35 7.61 -7.26
C PRO A 40 3.21 7.38 -5.75
N GLN A 41 4.26 7.75 -5.00
CA GLN A 41 4.17 7.82 -3.54
C GLN A 41 3.07 8.83 -3.22
N TYR A 42 1.97 8.35 -2.66
CA TYR A 42 0.92 9.24 -2.20
C TYR A 42 1.46 9.98 -0.96
N ASN A 43 2.10 11.12 -1.19
CA ASN A 43 2.54 12.01 -0.13
C ASN A 43 1.28 12.61 0.49
N ALA A 44 1.05 12.32 1.78
CA ALA A 44 -0.10 12.82 2.54
C ALA A 44 -0.18 14.37 2.58
N GLU A 45 0.87 15.07 2.15
CA GLU A 45 0.90 16.53 1.97
C GLU A 45 -0.02 17.05 0.86
N THR A 46 -0.54 16.18 -0.02
CA THR A 46 -1.47 16.61 -1.08
C THR A 46 -2.95 16.58 -0.67
N ARG A 47 -3.29 16.14 0.56
CA ARG A 47 -4.70 15.96 0.98
C ARG A 47 -5.34 17.18 1.64
N PHE A 48 -4.55 18.19 1.99
CA PHE A 48 -5.06 19.41 2.61
C PHE A 48 -4.53 20.64 1.88
N LYS A 49 -5.06 20.88 0.68
CA LYS A 49 -5.24 22.26 0.22
C LYS A 49 -6.65 22.65 0.64
N PRO A 50 -6.84 23.38 1.76
CA PRO A 50 -8.12 24.01 2.00
C PRO A 50 -8.34 24.97 0.83
N THR A 51 -9.30 24.64 -0.03
CA THR A 51 -9.78 25.61 -1.02
C THR A 51 -10.61 26.60 -0.22
N LYS A 52 -10.09 27.82 -0.19
CA LYS A 52 -10.58 29.06 0.44
C LYS A 52 -12.05 29.07 0.88
#